data_AF-A0A6G3CYV8-F1
#
_entry.id   AF-A0A6G3CYV8-F1
#
_cell.length_a   1.000
_cell.length_b   1.000
_cell.length_c   1.000
_cell.angle_alpha   90.00
_cell.angle_beta   90.00
_cell.angle_gamma   90.00
#
_symmetry.space_group_name_H-M   'P 1'
#
loop_
_entity.id
_entity.type
_entity.pdbx_description
1 polymer ?
#
loop_
_entity_poly.entity_id
_entity_poly.type
_entity_poly.pdbx_seq_one_letter_code
_entity_poly.pdbx_strand_id
1 'polypeptide(L)'
;MLVKTFRWAFAVTALGLAAGVLYDGWTALGIVAILSVLEISLSFDNAVINAGILKKMSAFWQRIFLTVGIVIAVFGMRLVFPVVIVAISARLSPWSAVHLALTDKDRYQELVTDAHPSIAAFGGMFLMMIFLDFVFEDREIKWLGWLERPLAKLGRVDLLSVCIALVMLLVSATTFGAHAHQHGGA
;
A
#
# COMPACT_ATOMS: atom_id res chain seq x y z
N MET A 1 -1.42 31.07 -16.44
CA MET A 1 -0.97 30.69 -15.07
C MET A 1 -0.80 29.18 -14.93
N LEU A 2 -1.76 28.37 -15.40
CA LEU A 2 -1.72 26.90 -15.32
C LEU A 2 -0.46 26.27 -15.94
N VAL A 3 -0.11 26.63 -17.18
CA VAL A 3 1.08 26.09 -17.86
C VAL A 3 2.39 26.51 -17.19
N LYS A 4 2.46 27.68 -16.52
CA LYS A 4 3.68 28.11 -15.79
C LYS A 4 3.89 27.31 -14.50
N THR A 5 2.81 27.00 -13.78
CA THR A 5 2.87 26.23 -12.53
C THR A 5 3.09 24.73 -12.79
N PHE A 6 2.40 24.16 -13.77
CA PHE A 6 2.43 22.73 -14.07
C PHE A 6 3.44 22.34 -15.15
N ARG A 7 4.28 23.27 -15.62
CA ARG A 7 5.24 23.00 -16.71
C ARG A 7 6.09 21.76 -16.45
N TRP A 8 6.58 21.63 -15.23
CA TRP A 8 7.40 20.47 -14.82
C TRP A 8 6.58 19.18 -14.74
N ALA A 9 5.34 19.24 -14.24
CA ALA A 9 4.47 18.08 -14.23
C ALA A 9 4.18 17.58 -15.65
N PHE A 10 3.79 18.47 -16.56
CA PHE A 10 3.55 18.11 -17.96
C PHE A 10 4.81 17.60 -18.66
N ALA A 11 5.98 18.20 -18.40
CA ALA A 11 7.24 17.74 -18.97
C ALA A 11 7.60 16.32 -18.49
N VAL A 12 7.45 16.04 -17.18
CA VAL A 12 7.71 14.71 -16.62
C VAL A 12 6.71 13.68 -17.14
N THR A 13 5.42 14.02 -17.25
CA THR A 13 4.42 13.13 -17.85
C THR A 13 4.73 12.83 -19.32
N ALA A 14 5.08 13.86 -20.10
CA ALA A 14 5.45 13.67 -21.50
C ALA A 14 6.71 12.80 -21.66
N LEU A 15 7.73 13.02 -20.82
CA LEU A 15 8.92 12.17 -20.78
C LEU A 15 8.59 10.72 -20.41
N GLY A 16 7.72 10.50 -19.42
CA GLY A 16 7.28 9.16 -19.03
C GLY A 16 6.51 8.44 -20.15
N LEU A 17 5.60 9.14 -20.83
CA LEU A 17 4.87 8.60 -21.99
C LEU A 17 5.82 8.29 -23.15
N ALA A 18 6.76 9.19 -23.45
CA ALA A 18 7.76 8.98 -24.49
C ALA A 18 8.67 7.77 -24.16
N ALA A 19 9.10 7.63 -22.91
CA ALA A 19 9.87 6.47 -22.46
C ALA A 19 9.07 5.16 -22.60
N GLY A 20 7.76 5.19 -22.31
CA GLY A 20 6.87 4.05 -22.55
C GLY A 20 6.81 3.65 -24.04
N VAL A 21 6.66 4.62 -24.93
CA VAL A 21 6.67 4.39 -26.40
C VAL A 21 8.00 3.80 -26.85
N LEU A 22 9.12 4.31 -26.34
CA LEU A 22 10.45 3.81 -26.70
C LEU A 22 10.71 2.39 -26.19
N TYR A 23 10.03 1.98 -25.11
CA TYR A 23 10.24 0.66 -24.52
C TYR A 23 9.46 -0.45 -25.25
N ASP A 24 8.17 -0.24 -25.50
CA ASP A 24 7.28 -1.29 -26.02
C ASP A 24 6.20 -0.73 -26.98
N GLY A 25 6.50 0.41 -27.62
CA GLY A 25 5.67 0.97 -28.69
C GLY A 25 4.33 1.57 -28.24
N TRP A 26 3.35 1.54 -29.14
CA TRP A 26 2.04 2.18 -28.95
C TRP A 26 1.17 1.49 -27.89
N THR A 27 1.36 0.19 -27.65
CA THR A 27 0.68 -0.56 -26.59
C THR A 27 1.10 -0.06 -25.21
N ALA A 28 2.40 0.14 -24.99
CA ALA A 28 2.89 0.73 -23.75
C ALA A 28 2.42 2.17 -23.54
N LEU A 29 2.27 2.98 -24.60
CA LEU A 29 1.67 4.31 -24.46
C LEU A 29 0.28 4.24 -23.85
N GLY A 30 -0.57 3.35 -24.37
CA GLY A 30 -1.93 3.17 -23.85
C GLY A 30 -1.93 2.74 -22.38
N ILE A 31 -1.12 1.73 -22.04
CA ILE A 31 -1.01 1.23 -20.67
C ILE A 31 -0.49 2.30 -19.72
N VAL A 32 0.63 2.96 -20.05
CA VAL A 32 1.24 4.01 -19.21
C VAL A 32 0.30 5.19 -19.07
N ALA A 33 -0.42 5.59 -20.12
CA ALA A 33 -1.39 6.68 -20.04
C ALA A 33 -2.55 6.34 -19.11
N ILE A 34 -3.14 5.15 -19.24
CA ILE A 34 -4.24 4.69 -18.38
C ILE A 34 -3.78 4.60 -16.93
N LEU A 35 -2.65 3.94 -16.68
CA LEU A 35 -2.07 3.83 -15.33
C LEU A 35 -1.73 5.20 -14.75
N SER A 36 -1.23 6.13 -15.56
CA SER A 36 -0.94 7.50 -15.10
C SER A 36 -2.21 8.23 -14.65
N VAL A 37 -3.30 8.14 -15.43
CA VAL A 37 -4.58 8.75 -15.05
C VAL A 37 -5.14 8.12 -13.79
N LEU A 38 -5.11 6.78 -13.71
CA LEU A 38 -5.55 6.03 -12.53
C LEU A 38 -4.76 6.46 -11.27
N GLU A 39 -3.44 6.47 -11.36
CA GLU A 39 -2.56 6.77 -10.23
C GLU A 39 -2.71 8.22 -9.78
N ILE A 40 -2.84 9.17 -10.71
CA ILE A 40 -3.07 10.58 -10.40
C ILE A 40 -4.41 10.74 -9.67
N SER A 41 -5.47 10.07 -10.14
CA SER A 41 -6.81 10.15 -9.56
C SER A 41 -6.82 9.60 -8.13
N LEU A 42 -6.26 8.41 -7.90
CA LEU A 42 -6.16 7.80 -6.57
C LEU A 42 -5.22 8.59 -5.64
N SER A 43 -4.19 9.24 -6.18
CA SER A 43 -3.28 10.06 -5.39
C SER A 43 -3.92 11.40 -4.97
N PHE A 44 -4.89 11.92 -5.72
CA PHE A 44 -5.57 13.17 -5.37
C PHE A 44 -6.39 13.05 -4.08
N ASP A 45 -7.15 11.98 -3.92
CA ASP A 45 -7.96 11.75 -2.71
C ASP A 45 -7.08 11.73 -1.45
N ASN A 46 -5.95 11.03 -1.55
CA ASN A 46 -4.95 10.99 -0.49
C ASN A 46 -4.28 12.36 -0.25
N ALA A 47 -4.00 13.13 -1.30
CA ALA A 47 -3.38 14.44 -1.20
C ALA A 47 -4.28 15.46 -0.49
N VAL A 48 -5.60 15.41 -0.70
CA VAL A 48 -6.57 16.32 -0.06
C VAL A 48 -6.59 16.13 1.45
N ILE A 49 -6.68 14.88 1.92
CA ILE A 49 -6.67 14.57 3.36
C ILE A 49 -5.32 14.98 3.97
N ASN A 50 -4.21 14.63 3.30
CA ASN A 50 -2.87 14.98 3.76
C ASN A 50 -2.64 16.50 3.84
N ALA A 51 -3.19 17.27 2.91
CA ALA A 51 -3.10 18.74 2.96
C ALA A 51 -3.80 19.32 4.20
N GLY A 52 -4.89 18.71 4.65
CA GLY A 52 -5.57 19.09 5.90
C GLY A 52 -4.70 18.87 7.13
N ILE A 53 -3.98 17.73 7.18
CA ILE A 53 -3.05 17.41 8.26
C ILE A 53 -1.83 18.33 8.20
N LEU A 54 -1.28 18.57 7.00
CA LEU A 54 -0.08 19.35 6.78
C LEU A 54 -0.18 20.79 7.30
N LYS A 55 -1.38 21.40 7.22
CA LYS A 55 -1.66 22.74 7.76
C LYS A 55 -1.51 22.84 9.28
N LYS A 56 -1.62 21.72 10.00
CA LYS A 56 -1.49 21.65 11.45
C LYS A 56 -0.05 21.36 11.89
N MET A 57 0.87 21.09 10.96
CA MET A 57 2.26 20.74 11.27
C MET A 57 3.14 21.99 11.34
N SER A 58 4.25 21.90 12.09
CA SER A 58 5.30 22.93 12.06
C SER A 58 5.95 23.02 10.68
N ALA A 59 6.49 24.19 10.33
CA ALA A 59 7.17 24.43 9.05
C ALA A 59 8.30 23.42 8.74
N PHE A 60 9.01 22.94 9.77
CA PHE A 60 10.06 21.94 9.63
C PHE A 60 9.52 20.60 9.10
N TRP A 61 8.50 20.06 9.78
CA TRP A 61 7.85 18.80 9.40
C TRP A 61 7.11 18.91 8.07
N GLN A 62 6.49 20.06 7.79
CA GLN A 62 5.88 20.32 6.49
C GLN A 62 6.89 20.22 5.36
N ARG A 63 8.10 20.78 5.54
CA ARG A 63 9.17 20.72 4.54
C ARG A 63 9.64 19.30 4.32
N ILE A 64 9.91 18.54 5.39
CA ILE A 64 10.35 17.14 5.30
C ILE A 64 9.31 16.28 4.58
N PHE A 65 8.04 16.44 4.94
CA PHE A 65 6.95 15.69 4.33
C PHE A 65 6.88 15.94 2.82
N LEU A 66 6.95 17.22 2.41
CA LEU A 66 6.88 17.60 0.99
C LEU A 66 8.13 17.24 0.19
N THR A 67 9.30 17.09 0.82
CA THR A 67 10.54 16.75 0.10
C THR A 67 10.84 15.26 0.14
N VAL A 68 11.09 14.70 1.33
CA VAL A 68 11.53 13.31 1.50
C VAL A 68 10.34 12.39 1.67
N GLY A 69 9.31 12.84 2.38
CA GLY A 69 8.09 12.06 2.62
C GLY A 69 7.41 11.62 1.32
N ILE A 70 7.18 12.55 0.39
CA ILE A 70 6.58 12.24 -0.92
C ILE A 70 7.49 11.29 -1.72
N VAL A 71 8.81 11.49 -1.72
CA VAL A 71 9.74 10.61 -2.45
C VAL A 71 9.68 9.18 -1.91
N ILE A 72 9.70 9.00 -0.59
CA ILE A 72 9.58 7.68 0.05
C ILE A 72 8.18 7.09 -0.21
N ALA A 73 7.12 7.88 -0.08
CA ALA A 73 5.76 7.40 -0.32
C ALA A 73 5.56 6.93 -1.77
N VAL A 74 6.15 7.64 -2.74
CA VAL A 74 5.98 7.33 -4.16
C VAL A 74 6.95 6.25 -4.63
N PHE A 75 8.24 6.41 -4.41
CA PHE A 75 9.27 5.48 -4.90
C PHE A 75 9.57 4.36 -3.90
N GLY A 76 9.59 4.68 -2.61
CA GLY A 76 9.79 3.67 -1.57
C GLY A 76 8.69 2.63 -1.60
N MET A 77 7.42 3.04 -1.56
CA MET A 77 6.31 2.08 -1.53
C MET A 77 6.06 1.38 -2.88
N ARG A 78 6.31 2.03 -4.01
CA ARG A 78 6.03 1.42 -5.33
C ARG A 78 7.21 0.65 -5.93
N LEU A 79 8.44 1.07 -5.67
CA LEU A 79 9.64 0.54 -6.34
C LEU A 79 10.49 -0.27 -5.38
N VAL A 80 10.84 0.30 -4.23
CA VAL A 80 11.73 -0.35 -3.24
C VAL A 80 11.01 -1.47 -2.49
N PHE A 81 9.78 -1.21 -2.03
CA PHE A 81 9.03 -2.11 -1.17
C PHE A 81 8.73 -3.47 -1.82
N PRO A 82 8.27 -3.58 -3.08
CA PRO A 82 8.10 -4.88 -3.72
C PRO A 82 9.40 -5.68 -3.81
N VAL A 83 10.52 -5.03 -4.16
CA VAL A 83 11.84 -5.69 -4.25
C VAL A 83 12.30 -6.20 -2.88
N VAL A 84 12.14 -5.39 -1.84
CA VAL A 84 12.49 -5.79 -0.47
C VAL A 84 11.65 -6.98 -0.01
N ILE A 85 10.36 -6.99 -0.31
CA ILE A 85 9.49 -8.12 0.06
C ILE A 85 9.90 -9.38 -0.68
N VAL A 86 10.16 -9.31 -1.98
CA VAL A 86 10.66 -10.47 -2.74
C VAL A 86 11.98 -10.97 -2.16
N ALA A 87 12.91 -10.06 -1.83
CA ALA A 87 14.18 -10.43 -1.21
C ALA A 87 13.99 -11.19 0.11
N ILE A 88 13.08 -10.72 0.98
CA ILE A 88 12.80 -11.38 2.27
C ILE A 88 12.04 -12.70 2.07
N SER A 89 10.98 -12.69 1.26
CA SER A 89 10.10 -13.85 1.04
C SER A 89 10.83 -15.00 0.34
N ALA A 90 11.62 -14.68 -0.70
CA ALA A 90 12.40 -15.65 -1.45
C ALA A 90 13.79 -15.92 -0.83
N ARG A 91 14.12 -15.30 0.31
CA ARG A 91 15.44 -15.38 0.98
C ARG A 91 16.61 -15.06 0.03
N LEU A 92 16.39 -14.14 -0.90
CA LEU A 92 17.41 -13.66 -1.84
C LEU A 92 18.09 -12.40 -1.29
N SER A 93 19.32 -12.16 -1.73
CA SER A 93 19.95 -10.86 -1.46
C SER A 93 19.19 -9.75 -2.22
N PRO A 94 19.06 -8.52 -1.67
CA PRO A 94 18.38 -7.42 -2.35
C PRO A 94 18.94 -7.13 -3.74
N TRP A 95 20.26 -7.31 -3.91
CA TRP A 95 20.91 -7.15 -5.20
C TRP A 95 20.48 -8.24 -6.21
N SER A 96 20.39 -9.49 -5.76
CA SER A 96 19.89 -10.60 -6.58
C SER A 96 18.42 -10.39 -6.97
N ALA A 97 17.59 -9.83 -6.09
CA ALA A 97 16.19 -9.52 -6.40
C ALA A 97 16.07 -8.43 -7.48
N VAL A 98 16.89 -7.38 -7.43
CA VAL A 98 16.95 -6.35 -8.48
C VAL A 98 17.45 -6.95 -9.79
N HIS A 99 18.50 -7.78 -9.75
CA HIS A 99 19.01 -8.44 -10.94
C HIS A 99 17.95 -9.35 -11.58
N LEU A 100 17.27 -10.15 -10.76
CA LEU A 100 16.19 -11.03 -11.21
C LEU A 100 15.05 -10.22 -11.86
N ALA A 101 14.64 -9.10 -11.26
CA ALA A 101 13.61 -8.23 -11.82
C ALA A 101 13.96 -7.69 -13.23
N LEU A 102 15.26 -7.55 -13.54
CA LEU A 102 15.74 -7.05 -14.83
C LEU A 102 16.03 -8.18 -15.83
N THR A 103 16.41 -9.37 -15.36
CA THR A 103 16.88 -10.47 -16.22
C THR A 103 15.81 -11.52 -16.48
N ASP A 104 14.92 -11.80 -15.51
CA ASP A 104 13.90 -12.83 -15.59
C ASP A 104 12.57 -12.34 -14.99
N LYS A 105 11.73 -11.77 -15.85
CA LYS A 105 10.47 -11.14 -15.46
C LYS A 105 9.43 -12.16 -14.99
N ASP A 106 9.40 -13.35 -15.60
CA ASP A 106 8.41 -14.38 -15.29
C ASP A 106 8.69 -14.95 -13.90
N ARG A 107 9.96 -15.27 -13.62
CA ARG A 107 10.36 -15.74 -12.29
C ARG A 107 10.16 -14.67 -11.22
N TYR A 108 10.43 -13.40 -11.53
CA TYR A 108 10.16 -12.30 -10.60
C TYR A 108 8.65 -12.17 -10.32
N GLN A 109 7.80 -12.29 -11.34
CA GLN A 109 6.35 -12.25 -11.17
C GLN A 109 5.85 -13.36 -10.25
N GLU A 110 6.32 -14.60 -10.44
CA GLU A 110 5.98 -15.73 -9.56
C GLU A 110 6.32 -15.44 -8.10
N LEU A 111 7.55 -14.95 -7.83
CA LEU A 111 7.98 -14.65 -6.46
C LEU A 111 7.19 -13.50 -5.83
N VAL A 112 6.78 -12.50 -6.61
CA VAL A 112 5.90 -11.42 -6.14
C VAL A 112 4.50 -11.96 -5.82
N THR A 113 3.95 -12.81 -6.70
CA THR A 113 2.63 -13.42 -6.48
C THR A 113 2.63 -14.32 -5.25
N ASP A 114 3.71 -15.05 -4.99
CA ASP A 114 3.85 -15.90 -3.81
C ASP A 114 3.95 -15.10 -2.51
N ALA A 115 4.47 -13.87 -2.58
CA ALA A 115 4.49 -12.95 -1.45
C ALA A 115 3.12 -12.29 -1.19
N HIS A 116 2.23 -12.21 -2.19
CA HIS A 116 0.95 -11.50 -2.10
C HIS A 116 0.06 -11.95 -0.92
N PRO A 117 -0.14 -13.25 -0.63
CA PRO A 117 -0.92 -13.70 0.53
C PRO A 117 -0.38 -13.15 1.86
N SER A 118 0.94 -13.09 2.02
CA SER A 118 1.58 -12.57 3.23
C SER A 118 1.36 -11.06 3.38
N ILE A 119 1.45 -10.31 2.28
CA ILE A 119 1.17 -8.87 2.26
C ILE A 119 -0.29 -8.60 2.61
N ALA A 120 -1.21 -9.35 1.99
CA ALA A 120 -2.64 -9.23 2.22
C ALA A 120 -3.01 -9.58 3.67
N ALA A 121 -2.39 -10.61 4.26
CA ALA A 121 -2.57 -10.96 5.65
C ALA A 121 -2.08 -9.83 6.57
N PHE A 122 -0.89 -9.27 6.33
CA PHE A 122 -0.37 -8.15 7.12
C PHE A 122 -1.29 -6.92 7.07
N GLY A 123 -1.68 -6.48 5.87
CA GLY A 123 -2.58 -5.34 5.69
C GLY A 123 -3.97 -5.59 6.26
N GLY A 124 -4.51 -6.80 6.06
CA GLY A 124 -5.80 -7.22 6.61
C GLY A 124 -5.81 -7.24 8.13
N MET A 125 -4.74 -7.74 8.76
CA MET A 125 -4.58 -7.72 10.21
C MET A 125 -4.50 -6.30 10.76
N PHE A 126 -3.71 -5.42 10.12
CA PHE A 126 -3.61 -4.02 10.50
C PHE A 126 -4.96 -3.29 10.44
N LEU A 127 -5.67 -3.42 9.32
CA LEU A 127 -6.99 -2.81 9.15
C LEU A 127 -8.02 -3.41 10.12
N MET A 128 -7.96 -4.72 10.38
CA MET A 128 -8.84 -5.37 11.34
C MET A 128 -8.61 -4.85 12.76
N MET A 129 -7.35 -4.68 13.19
CA MET A 129 -7.06 -4.11 14.51
C MET A 129 -7.61 -2.69 14.63
N ILE A 130 -7.34 -1.81 13.66
CA ILE A 130 -7.88 -0.44 13.66
C ILE A 130 -9.42 -0.46 13.69
N PHE A 131 -10.03 -1.36 12.92
CA PHE A 131 -11.48 -1.50 12.87
C PHE A 131 -12.05 -1.98 14.22
N LEU A 132 -11.45 -2.99 14.84
CA LEU A 132 -11.89 -3.51 16.13
C LEU A 132 -11.69 -2.48 17.24
N ASP A 133 -10.55 -1.79 17.26
CA ASP A 133 -10.27 -0.70 18.18
C ASP A 133 -11.30 0.42 18.02
N PHE A 134 -11.61 0.79 16.77
CA PHE A 134 -12.70 1.70 16.47
C PHE A 134 -14.04 1.16 16.99
N VAL A 135 -14.42 -0.09 16.75
CA VAL A 135 -15.72 -0.61 17.18
C VAL A 135 -15.86 -0.68 18.71
N PHE A 136 -14.77 -0.94 19.42
CA PHE A 136 -14.75 -1.08 20.88
C PHE A 136 -14.61 0.24 21.64
N GLU A 137 -14.18 1.30 20.97
CA GLU A 137 -14.06 2.64 21.55
C GLU A 137 -15.43 3.23 21.93
N ASP A 138 -15.55 3.75 23.16
CA ASP A 138 -16.77 4.40 23.63
C ASP A 138 -16.90 5.82 23.07
N ARG A 139 -17.52 5.94 21.89
CA ARG A 139 -17.74 7.23 21.21
C ARG A 139 -19.02 7.93 21.64
N GLU A 140 -18.98 9.26 21.60
CA GLU A 140 -20.13 10.13 21.89
C GLU A 140 -21.26 9.97 20.86
N ILE A 141 -20.92 9.78 19.58
CA ILE A 141 -21.88 9.57 18.49
C ILE A 141 -21.92 8.08 18.16
N LYS A 142 -23.00 7.41 18.59
CA LYS A 142 -23.24 5.98 18.35
C LYS A 142 -24.19 5.80 17.18
N TRP A 143 -23.74 5.13 16.11
CA TRP A 143 -24.57 4.91 14.92
C TRP A 143 -25.57 3.77 15.16
N LEU A 144 -25.11 2.67 15.77
CA LEU A 144 -25.93 1.51 16.13
C LEU A 144 -25.86 1.25 17.65
N GLY A 145 -26.57 2.07 18.43
CA GLY A 145 -26.50 2.04 19.91
C GLY A 145 -26.83 0.68 20.57
N TRP A 146 -27.64 -0.18 19.94
CA TRP A 146 -27.94 -1.53 20.44
C TRP A 146 -26.77 -2.52 20.33
N LEU A 147 -25.93 -2.39 19.29
CA LEU A 147 -24.75 -3.22 19.05
C LEU A 147 -23.50 -2.63 19.71
N GLU A 148 -23.38 -1.29 19.69
CA GLU A 148 -22.21 -0.60 20.24
C GLU A 148 -22.20 -0.57 21.78
N ARG A 149 -23.34 -0.57 22.47
CA ARG A 149 -23.38 -0.60 23.95
C ARG A 149 -22.79 -1.87 24.59
N PRO A 150 -23.10 -3.10 24.13
CA PRO A 150 -22.43 -4.30 24.64
C PRO A 150 -20.98 -4.39 24.18
N LEU A 151 -20.66 -3.97 22.95
CA LEU A 151 -19.28 -4.00 22.44
C LEU A 151 -18.36 -3.00 23.17
N ALA A 152 -18.84 -1.79 23.48
CA ALA A 152 -18.09 -0.81 24.27
C ALA A 152 -17.83 -1.27 25.71
N LYS A 153 -18.68 -2.15 26.28
CA LYS A 153 -18.39 -2.81 27.57
C LYS A 153 -17.28 -3.85 27.45
N LEU A 154 -17.20 -4.58 26.34
CA LEU A 154 -16.09 -5.50 26.05
C LEU A 154 -14.79 -4.75 25.72
N GLY A 155 -14.89 -3.53 25.18
CA GLY A 155 -13.76 -2.67 24.82
C GLY A 155 -12.90 -2.13 25.96
N ARG A 156 -13.27 -2.33 27.24
CA ARG A 156 -12.40 -1.98 28.38
C ARG A 156 -11.15 -2.85 28.50
N VAL A 157 -11.07 -3.92 27.71
CA VAL A 157 -9.91 -4.79 27.64
C VAL A 157 -9.24 -4.50 26.30
N ASP A 158 -8.22 -3.63 26.30
CA ASP A 158 -7.46 -3.29 25.08
C ASP A 158 -6.91 -4.54 24.37
N LEU A 159 -6.65 -5.62 25.12
CA LEU A 159 -6.23 -6.92 24.57
C LEU A 159 -7.31 -7.69 23.80
N LEU A 160 -8.59 -7.34 23.91
CA LEU A 160 -9.67 -8.09 23.28
C LEU A 160 -9.61 -8.00 21.76
N SER A 161 -9.31 -6.80 21.23
CA SER A 161 -9.07 -6.56 19.80
C SER A 161 -7.95 -7.45 19.28
N VAL A 162 -6.82 -7.49 20.00
CA VAL A 162 -5.66 -8.34 19.66
C VAL A 162 -6.02 -9.82 19.71
N CYS A 163 -6.73 -10.28 20.74
CA CYS A 163 -7.16 -11.68 20.86
C CYS A 163 -8.07 -12.11 19.71
N ILE A 164 -9.07 -11.29 19.36
CA ILE A 164 -9.98 -11.58 18.24
C ILE A 164 -9.20 -11.59 16.93
N ALA A 165 -8.30 -10.62 16.73
CA ALA A 165 -7.47 -10.55 15.55
C ALA A 165 -6.59 -11.80 15.41
N LEU A 166 -5.96 -12.26 16.49
CA LEU A 166 -5.14 -13.48 16.51
C LEU A 166 -5.96 -14.76 16.25
N VAL A 167 -7.17 -14.85 16.82
CA VAL A 167 -8.08 -15.98 16.54
C VAL A 167 -8.47 -16.00 15.07
N MET A 168 -8.87 -14.85 14.52
CA MET A 168 -9.20 -14.72 13.10
C MET A 168 -7.99 -15.06 12.22
N LEU A 169 -6.80 -14.59 12.58
CA LEU A 169 -5.56 -14.94 11.87
C LEU A 169 -5.31 -16.45 11.90
N LEU A 170 -5.45 -17.10 13.05
CA LEU A 170 -5.24 -18.54 13.20
C LEU A 170 -6.26 -19.33 12.39
N VAL A 171 -7.55 -18.96 12.46
CA VAL A 171 -8.61 -19.59 11.66
C VAL A 171 -8.33 -19.40 10.18
N SER A 172 -7.96 -18.18 9.75
CA SER A 172 -7.66 -17.90 8.35
C SER A 172 -6.42 -18.64 7.87
N ALA A 173 -5.37 -18.73 8.68
CA ALA A 173 -4.16 -19.46 8.35
C ALA A 173 -4.40 -20.97 8.22
N THR A 174 -5.24 -21.53 9.09
CA THR A 174 -5.54 -22.98 9.11
C THR A 174 -6.56 -23.41 8.06
N THR A 175 -7.51 -22.55 7.70
CA THR A 175 -8.57 -22.88 6.72
C THR A 175 -8.27 -22.37 5.31
N PHE A 176 -7.83 -21.12 5.16
CA PHE A 176 -7.57 -20.49 3.85
C PHE A 176 -6.09 -20.53 3.48
N GLY A 177 -5.17 -20.50 4.45
CA GLY A 177 -3.73 -20.54 4.20
C GLY A 177 -3.28 -21.81 3.47
N ALA A 178 -3.92 -22.96 3.74
CA ALA A 178 -3.64 -24.22 3.05
C ALA A 178 -4.04 -24.21 1.55
N HIS A 179 -4.87 -23.27 1.13
CA HIS A 179 -5.35 -23.13 -0.25
C HIS A 179 -4.79 -21.89 -0.96
N ALA A 180 -3.88 -21.14 -0.33
CA ALA A 180 -3.20 -20.04 -0.98
C ALA A 180 -2.30 -20.60 -2.10
N HIS A 181 -2.57 -20.23 -3.35
CA HIS A 181 -1.69 -20.56 -4.47
C HIS A 181 -0.30 -19.97 -4.22
N GLN A 182 0.66 -20.84 -3.89
CA GLN A 182 2.08 -20.54 -3.89
C GLN A 182 2.71 -21.37 -5.01
N HIS A 183 3.40 -20.72 -5.93
CA HIS A 183 4.08 -21.32 -7.07
C HIS A 183 5.39 -22.01 -6.66
N GLY A 184 5.87 -21.78 -5.43
CA GLY A 184 7.09 -22.41 -4.93
C GLY A 184 7.05 -22.77 -3.45
N GLY A 185 6.78 -24.06 -3.19
CA GLY A 185 7.19 -24.76 -1.98
C GLY A 185 8.19 -25.90 -2.28
N ALA A 186 9.05 -25.73 -3.29
CA ALA A 186 10.30 -26.46 -3.55
C ALA A 186 11.07 -25.76 -4.67
#